data_AF-A0A959G4R0-F1
#
_entry.id   AF-A0A959G4R0-F1
#
_cell.length_a   1.000
_cell.length_b   1.000
_cell.length_c   1.000
_cell.angle_alpha   90.00
_cell.angle_beta   90.00
_cell.angle_gamma   90.00
#
_symmetry.space_group_name_H-M   'P 1'
#
loop_
_entity.id
_entity.type
_entity.pdbx_description
1 polymer ?
#
loop_
_entity_poly.entity_id
_entity_poly.type
_entity_poly.pdbx_seq_one_letter_code
_entity_poly.pdbx_strand_id
1 'polypeptide(L)'
;ALLEGQAWGIYRFALRGITAASGTARMLELATDQTIPNQVRFIAANYLYRARNIDLSGADSQLVQALAREDDPRIRMALAIALGKTKTSTAQDALISQYNIEPDYRVKCNIIRAMGNFDYEQVKPTILRALEDENLHLSKCAATYFLDNGQPQEAKFYWEKAKDTLNWETQLELYAAANRHMPGYFTLSVGQINNELKLRFENGSNIYEQAAAVKALGEYGWNYRYIITKTFPSTEQVIRTACIEALQQIVYMEDFRKFFGASYRRVRQEISNHMIEVMKTADVGMIAVASDILRHPTLYFEGTLDSLTVLEEALQKLPLPRAIETYNELQRTLDFFEEKDFRPRKPNFNHPINWELAAQIKPGTKALVKTDKGEITLLLLPELAPGSVANFVQLIQDKFYDNKVFHRVVPNFVIQGGCP
;
A
#
# COMPACT_ATOMS: atom_id res chain seq x y z
N ALA A 1 4.74 19.17 -26.40
CA ALA A 1 3.67 18.34 -26.98
C ALA A 1 4.15 16.97 -27.45
N LEU A 2 5.00 16.85 -28.50
CA LEU A 2 5.39 15.55 -29.06
C LEU A 2 6.11 14.63 -28.05
N LEU A 3 7.14 15.13 -27.36
CA LEU A 3 7.89 14.36 -26.35
C LEU A 3 7.01 13.93 -25.17
N GLU A 4 6.10 14.80 -24.75
CA GLU A 4 5.15 14.50 -23.67
C GLU A 4 4.18 13.39 -24.07
N GLY A 5 3.61 13.46 -25.29
CA GLY A 5 2.76 12.41 -25.83
C GLY A 5 3.49 11.08 -25.97
N GLN A 6 4.76 11.11 -26.42
CA GLN A 6 5.62 9.93 -26.48
C GLN A 6 5.83 9.32 -25.09
N ALA A 7 6.23 10.13 -24.10
CA ALA A 7 6.48 9.68 -22.73
C ALA A 7 5.23 9.07 -22.08
N TRP A 8 4.06 9.72 -22.25
CA TRP A 8 2.79 9.17 -21.77
C TRP A 8 2.41 7.87 -22.46
N GLY A 9 2.64 7.76 -23.77
CA GLY A 9 2.41 6.55 -24.54
C GLY A 9 3.17 5.37 -23.95
N ILE A 10 4.50 5.52 -23.83
CA ILE A 10 5.38 4.48 -23.25
C ILE A 10 4.95 4.15 -21.82
N TYR A 11 4.68 5.17 -21.00
CA TYR A 11 4.32 4.96 -19.60
C TYR A 11 3.00 4.21 -19.42
N ARG A 12 1.97 4.54 -20.21
CA ARG A 12 0.67 3.86 -20.13
C ARG A 12 0.74 2.39 -20.58
N PHE A 13 1.62 2.04 -21.51
CA PHE A 13 1.90 0.63 -21.83
C PHE A 13 2.56 -0.09 -20.64
N ALA A 14 3.53 0.54 -19.99
CA ALA A 14 4.18 -0.02 -18.80
C ALA A 14 3.19 -0.31 -17.66
N LEU A 15 2.23 0.58 -17.43
CA LEU A 15 1.18 0.38 -16.42
C LEU A 15 0.27 -0.82 -16.71
N ARG A 16 0.26 -1.33 -17.96
CA ARG A 16 -0.43 -2.55 -18.38
C ARG A 16 0.51 -3.77 -18.43
N GLY A 17 1.72 -3.65 -17.91
CA GLY A 17 2.74 -4.71 -17.95
C GLY A 17 3.42 -4.89 -19.31
N ILE A 18 3.25 -3.94 -20.23
CA ILE A 18 3.84 -3.99 -21.57
C ILE A 18 5.07 -3.07 -21.60
N THR A 19 6.27 -3.66 -21.60
CA THR A 19 7.55 -2.94 -21.64
C THR A 19 8.40 -3.39 -22.82
N ALA A 20 9.30 -2.52 -23.29
CA ALA A 20 10.28 -2.83 -24.32
C ALA A 20 11.60 -2.16 -23.95
N ALA A 21 12.74 -2.81 -24.25
CA ALA A 21 14.07 -2.28 -23.91
C ALA A 21 14.32 -0.89 -24.52
N SER A 22 13.92 -0.68 -25.78
CA SER A 22 13.99 0.63 -26.44
C SER A 22 13.12 1.69 -25.78
N GLY A 23 11.93 1.30 -25.29
CA GLY A 23 11.06 2.17 -24.50
C GLY A 23 11.70 2.58 -23.19
N THR A 24 12.30 1.63 -22.46
CA THR A 24 13.03 1.93 -21.21
C THR A 24 14.22 2.84 -21.46
N ALA A 25 15.04 2.57 -22.48
CA ALA A 25 16.18 3.41 -22.84
C ALA A 25 15.74 4.85 -23.17
N ARG A 26 14.63 5.00 -23.91
CA ARG A 26 14.07 6.32 -24.22
C ARG A 26 13.60 7.06 -22.97
N MET A 27 12.94 6.37 -22.04
CA MET A 27 12.50 6.98 -20.79
C MET A 27 13.68 7.33 -19.88
N LEU A 28 14.75 6.55 -19.89
CA LEU A 28 15.99 6.87 -19.19
C LEU A 28 16.63 8.16 -19.73
N GLU A 29 16.76 8.27 -21.06
CA GLU A 29 17.25 9.49 -21.71
C GLU A 29 16.40 10.71 -21.33
N LEU A 30 15.07 10.61 -21.50
CA LEU A 30 14.14 11.69 -21.20
C LEU A 30 14.15 12.10 -19.71
N ALA A 31 14.37 11.16 -18.79
CA ALA A 31 14.37 11.45 -17.36
C ALA A 31 15.65 12.12 -16.87
N THR A 32 16.76 11.94 -17.58
CA THR A 32 18.11 12.28 -17.09
C THR A 32 18.75 13.45 -17.84
N ASP A 33 18.22 13.82 -19.00
CA ASP A 33 18.66 15.00 -19.74
C ASP A 33 17.95 16.28 -19.23
N GLN A 34 18.71 17.19 -18.62
CA GLN A 34 18.20 18.44 -18.06
C GLN A 34 17.70 19.44 -19.13
N THR A 35 18.06 19.26 -20.40
CA THR A 35 17.53 20.08 -21.50
C THR A 35 16.07 19.74 -21.83
N ILE A 36 15.60 18.57 -21.42
CA ILE A 36 14.22 18.12 -21.61
C ILE A 36 13.28 18.86 -20.65
N PRO A 37 12.10 19.32 -21.09
CA PRO A 37 11.16 20.02 -20.20
C PRO A 37 10.79 19.20 -18.95
N ASN A 38 10.71 19.88 -17.79
CA ASN A 38 10.44 19.26 -16.48
C ASN A 38 9.22 18.31 -16.51
N GLN A 39 8.13 18.69 -17.17
CA GLN A 39 6.93 17.85 -17.29
C GLN A 39 7.21 16.50 -17.97
N VAL A 40 8.06 16.48 -19.01
CA VAL A 40 8.43 15.25 -19.71
C VAL A 40 9.35 14.40 -18.84
N ARG A 41 10.33 15.03 -18.18
CA ARG A 41 11.21 14.33 -17.23
C ARG A 41 10.43 13.72 -16.08
N PHE A 42 9.42 14.41 -15.56
CA PHE A 42 8.54 13.91 -14.52
C PHE A 42 7.80 12.63 -14.95
N ILE A 43 7.22 12.60 -16.16
CA ILE A 43 6.57 11.41 -16.70
C ILE A 43 7.59 10.28 -16.87
N ALA A 44 8.76 10.60 -17.42
CA ALA A 44 9.83 9.64 -17.67
C ALA A 44 10.40 9.02 -16.40
N ALA A 45 10.68 9.82 -15.37
CA ALA A 45 11.13 9.34 -14.07
C ALA A 45 10.05 8.48 -13.40
N ASN A 46 8.77 8.86 -13.48
CA ASN A 46 7.68 8.06 -12.93
C ASN A 46 7.48 6.71 -13.64
N TYR A 47 7.80 6.61 -14.94
CA TYR A 47 7.93 5.32 -15.60
C TYR A 47 9.02 4.47 -14.95
N LEU A 48 10.23 5.01 -14.76
CA LEU A 48 11.33 4.28 -14.12
C LEU A 48 10.98 3.86 -12.69
N TYR A 49 10.18 4.66 -11.97
CA TYR A 49 9.62 4.34 -10.67
C TYR A 49 8.62 3.17 -10.72
N ARG A 50 7.61 3.21 -11.58
CA ARG A 50 6.47 2.24 -11.53
C ARG A 50 6.60 1.03 -12.44
N ALA A 51 7.35 1.13 -13.54
CA ALA A 51 7.50 0.02 -14.46
C ALA A 51 8.18 -1.16 -13.75
N ARG A 52 7.57 -2.33 -13.89
CA ARG A 52 8.07 -3.61 -13.38
C ARG A 52 8.88 -4.29 -14.47
N ASN A 53 9.84 -5.13 -14.09
CA ASN A 53 10.64 -5.95 -15.01
C ASN A 53 11.32 -5.13 -16.12
N ILE A 54 11.86 -3.96 -15.76
CA ILE A 54 12.71 -3.16 -16.65
C ILE A 54 14.18 -3.46 -16.35
N ASP A 55 14.99 -3.47 -17.40
CA ASP A 55 16.45 -3.57 -17.28
C ASP A 55 17.06 -2.17 -17.22
N LEU A 56 17.81 -1.90 -16.15
CA LEU A 56 18.53 -0.65 -15.91
C LEU A 56 20.04 -0.91 -15.75
N SER A 57 20.53 -2.04 -16.25
CA SER A 57 21.95 -2.39 -16.22
C SER A 57 22.78 -1.32 -16.94
N GLY A 58 23.82 -0.82 -16.27
CA GLY A 58 24.71 0.22 -16.80
C GLY A 58 24.15 1.66 -16.74
N ALA A 59 22.94 1.87 -16.18
CA ALA A 59 22.33 3.19 -16.05
C ALA A 59 22.75 3.92 -14.76
N ASP A 60 23.53 3.28 -13.87
CA ASP A 60 23.89 3.79 -12.54
C ASP A 60 24.53 5.19 -12.61
N SER A 61 25.60 5.36 -13.38
CA SER A 61 26.33 6.63 -13.49
C SER A 61 25.44 7.75 -14.03
N GLN A 62 24.56 7.44 -14.99
CA GLN A 62 23.61 8.39 -15.56
C GLN A 62 22.54 8.81 -14.52
N LEU A 63 21.98 7.84 -13.78
CA LEU A 63 20.98 8.08 -12.75
C LEU A 63 21.55 8.82 -11.54
N VAL A 64 22.79 8.52 -11.13
CA VAL A 64 23.48 9.24 -10.04
C VAL A 64 23.65 10.71 -10.40
N GLN A 65 24.14 11.01 -11.60
CA GLN A 65 24.30 12.39 -12.06
C GLN A 65 22.95 13.12 -12.18
N ALA A 66 21.92 12.44 -12.69
CA ALA A 66 20.60 13.02 -12.82
C ALA A 66 19.97 13.33 -11.45
N LEU A 67 20.06 12.40 -10.49
CA LEU A 67 19.54 12.59 -9.13
C LEU A 67 20.21 13.77 -8.42
N ALA A 68 21.53 13.91 -8.56
CA ALA A 68 22.29 14.97 -7.90
C ALA A 68 22.04 16.37 -8.49
N ARG A 69 21.68 16.47 -9.78
CA ARG A 69 21.47 17.74 -10.49
C ARG A 69 20.01 18.17 -10.58
N GLU A 70 19.06 17.30 -10.26
CA GLU A 70 17.64 17.59 -10.44
C GLU A 70 17.10 18.46 -9.30
N ASP A 71 16.50 19.59 -9.64
CA ASP A 71 15.94 20.54 -8.68
C ASP A 71 14.55 20.11 -8.17
N ASP A 72 13.76 19.44 -9.02
CA ASP A 72 12.38 19.06 -8.67
C ASP A 72 12.35 17.82 -7.77
N PRO A 73 11.91 17.94 -6.50
CA PRO A 73 11.87 16.81 -5.57
C PRO A 73 10.95 15.69 -6.07
N ARG A 74 9.92 15.99 -6.86
CA ARG A 74 9.00 14.97 -7.41
C ARG A 74 9.72 14.06 -8.41
N ILE A 75 10.70 14.59 -9.13
CA ILE A 75 11.55 13.83 -10.05
C ILE A 75 12.63 13.10 -9.26
N ARG A 76 13.29 13.76 -8.30
CA ARG A 76 14.29 13.11 -7.42
C ARG A 76 13.72 11.89 -6.68
N MET A 77 12.49 11.97 -6.18
CA MET A 77 11.78 10.84 -5.55
C MET A 77 11.75 9.60 -6.47
N ALA A 78 11.44 9.79 -7.74
CA ALA A 78 11.35 8.72 -8.72
C ALA A 78 12.73 8.21 -9.17
N LEU A 79 13.70 9.12 -9.37
CA LEU A 79 15.08 8.79 -9.71
C LEU A 79 15.78 8.00 -8.60
N ALA A 80 15.55 8.31 -7.33
CA ALA A 80 16.12 7.56 -6.21
C ALA A 80 15.70 6.08 -6.24
N ILE A 81 14.42 5.80 -6.51
CA ILE A 81 13.91 4.44 -6.64
C ILE A 81 14.44 3.76 -7.89
N ALA A 82 14.52 4.48 -9.01
CA ALA A 82 15.12 3.97 -10.24
C ALA A 82 16.58 3.56 -10.03
N LEU A 83 17.35 4.36 -9.29
CA LEU A 83 18.72 4.05 -8.90
C LEU A 83 18.78 2.82 -7.97
N GLY A 84 17.86 2.70 -7.01
CA GLY A 84 17.74 1.49 -6.18
C GLY A 84 17.53 0.20 -6.97
N LYS A 85 16.80 0.27 -8.11
CA LYS A 85 16.55 -0.88 -8.98
C LYS A 85 17.79 -1.38 -9.74
N THR A 86 18.87 -0.60 -9.82
CA THR A 86 20.10 -1.04 -10.52
C THR A 86 20.90 -2.05 -9.69
N LYS A 87 20.73 -2.03 -8.36
CA LYS A 87 21.36 -2.97 -7.41
C LYS A 87 22.89 -3.03 -7.48
N THR A 88 23.54 -1.93 -7.86
CA THR A 88 25.01 -1.81 -7.88
C THR A 88 25.54 -1.19 -6.58
N SER A 89 26.79 -1.50 -6.20
CA SER A 89 27.44 -0.84 -5.05
C SER A 89 27.56 0.68 -5.27
N THR A 90 27.84 1.13 -6.50
CA THR A 90 27.84 2.54 -6.87
C THR A 90 26.50 3.22 -6.58
N ALA A 91 25.38 2.55 -6.87
CA ALA A 91 24.05 3.07 -6.56
C ALA A 91 23.79 3.14 -5.06
N GLN A 92 24.23 2.13 -4.29
CA GLN A 92 24.15 2.12 -2.84
C GLN A 92 24.89 3.33 -2.23
N ASP A 93 26.17 3.51 -2.58
CA ASP A 93 27.00 4.60 -2.07
C ASP A 93 26.41 5.96 -2.42
N ALA A 94 25.98 6.13 -3.68
CA ALA A 94 25.35 7.37 -4.12
C ALA A 94 24.05 7.69 -3.38
N LEU A 95 23.21 6.69 -3.09
CA LEU A 95 21.99 6.87 -2.30
C LEU A 95 22.30 7.26 -0.85
N ILE A 96 23.33 6.64 -0.23
CA ILE A 96 23.78 7.02 1.12
C ILE A 96 24.30 8.46 1.13
N SER A 97 25.15 8.83 0.16
CA SER A 97 25.65 10.20 0.04
C SER A 97 24.53 11.20 -0.19
N GLN A 98 23.59 10.91 -1.11
CA GLN A 98 22.45 11.77 -1.39
C GLN A 98 21.55 11.96 -0.17
N TYR A 99 21.30 10.90 0.61
CA TYR A 99 20.48 11.00 1.83
C TYR A 99 20.99 12.07 2.80
N ASN A 100 22.32 12.18 2.94
CA ASN A 100 22.95 13.09 3.89
C ASN A 100 22.79 14.56 3.52
N ILE A 101 22.63 14.87 2.23
CA ILE A 101 22.54 16.24 1.73
C ILE A 101 21.12 16.61 1.29
N GLU A 102 20.21 15.65 1.18
CA GLU A 102 18.85 15.87 0.68
C GLU A 102 18.00 16.65 1.70
N PRO A 103 17.42 17.82 1.34
CA PRO A 103 16.55 18.56 2.24
C PRO A 103 15.11 18.05 2.27
N ASP A 104 14.60 17.46 1.19
CA ASP A 104 13.19 17.07 1.09
C ASP A 104 12.94 15.70 1.72
N TYR A 105 12.13 15.66 2.79
CA TYR A 105 11.82 14.42 3.50
C TYR A 105 11.17 13.36 2.59
N ARG A 106 10.42 13.76 1.56
CA ARG A 106 9.77 12.82 0.63
C ARG A 106 10.81 12.13 -0.24
N VAL A 107 11.84 12.87 -0.66
CA VAL A 107 12.97 12.30 -1.40
C VAL A 107 13.75 11.36 -0.48
N LYS A 108 14.08 11.78 0.74
CA LYS A 108 14.71 10.92 1.76
C LYS A 108 13.93 9.62 2.00
N CYS A 109 12.60 9.67 2.14
CA CYS A 109 11.77 8.47 2.27
C CYS A 109 11.89 7.53 1.05
N ASN A 110 11.99 8.08 -0.16
CA ASN A 110 12.18 7.26 -1.36
C ASN A 110 13.61 6.72 -1.49
N ILE A 111 14.62 7.44 -0.98
CA ILE A 111 15.98 6.92 -0.82
C ILE A 111 15.99 5.73 0.16
N ILE A 112 15.34 5.85 1.32
CA ILE A 112 15.19 4.74 2.29
C ILE A 112 14.53 3.52 1.64
N ARG A 113 13.45 3.72 0.89
CA ARG A 113 12.79 2.62 0.15
C ARG A 113 13.69 2.00 -0.91
N ALA A 114 14.46 2.83 -1.63
CA ALA A 114 15.44 2.35 -2.61
C ALA A 114 16.53 1.50 -1.95
N MET A 115 16.94 1.87 -0.73
CA MET A 115 17.96 1.18 0.05
C MET A 115 17.62 -0.27 0.39
N GLY A 116 16.33 -0.64 0.41
CA GLY A 116 15.90 -2.04 0.63
C GLY A 116 16.37 -3.03 -0.45
N ASN A 117 16.93 -2.54 -1.56
CA ASN A 117 17.52 -3.41 -2.59
C ASN A 117 19.00 -3.75 -2.35
N PHE A 118 19.63 -3.25 -1.27
CA PHE A 118 21.05 -3.45 -1.01
C PHE A 118 21.30 -4.15 0.33
N ASP A 119 22.57 -4.39 0.63
CA ASP A 119 22.98 -5.06 1.87
C ASP A 119 22.50 -4.30 3.11
N TYR A 120 21.81 -5.03 3.99
CA TYR A 120 21.15 -4.49 5.18
C TYR A 120 22.14 -3.81 6.13
N GLU A 121 23.31 -4.41 6.40
CA GLU A 121 24.27 -3.89 7.36
C GLU A 121 24.92 -2.59 6.87
N GLN A 122 25.14 -2.48 5.57
CA GLN A 122 25.70 -1.26 4.97
C GLN A 122 24.75 -0.05 5.04
N VAL A 123 23.44 -0.25 4.86
CA VAL A 123 22.47 0.85 4.84
C VAL A 123 21.88 1.16 6.23
N LYS A 124 21.89 0.19 7.15
CA LYS A 124 21.33 0.30 8.51
C LYS A 124 21.74 1.57 9.26
N PRO A 125 23.01 2.03 9.28
CA PRO A 125 23.37 3.27 9.97
C PRO A 125 22.63 4.51 9.46
N THR A 126 22.30 4.55 8.17
CA THR A 126 21.51 5.63 7.58
C THR A 126 20.04 5.52 7.97
N ILE A 127 19.49 4.30 8.00
CA ILE A 127 18.11 4.07 8.43
C ILE A 127 17.93 4.40 9.92
N LEU A 128 18.91 4.09 10.77
CA LEU A 128 18.87 4.44 12.20
C LEU A 128 18.83 5.95 12.42
N ARG A 129 19.64 6.72 11.68
CA ARG A 129 19.55 8.18 11.73
C ARG A 129 18.19 8.70 11.29
N ALA A 130 17.57 8.06 10.29
CA ALA A 130 16.22 8.40 9.85
C ALA A 130 15.16 8.08 10.90
N LEU A 131 15.36 7.00 11.67
CA LEU A 131 14.46 6.60 12.75
C LEU A 131 14.42 7.61 13.89
N GLU A 132 15.56 8.24 14.17
CA GLU A 132 15.75 9.25 15.23
C GLU A 132 15.44 10.68 14.76
N ASP A 133 14.98 10.86 13.50
CA ASP A 133 14.61 12.16 12.94
C ASP A 133 13.28 12.67 13.54
N GLU A 134 13.22 13.97 13.86
CA GLU A 134 12.02 14.62 14.40
C GLU A 134 10.85 14.62 13.41
N ASN A 135 11.14 14.52 12.11
CA ASN A 135 10.11 14.40 11.09
C ASN A 135 9.46 13.01 11.16
N LEU A 136 8.20 13.00 11.61
CA LEU A 136 7.39 11.80 11.71
C LEU A 136 7.37 10.94 10.43
N HIS A 137 7.36 11.56 9.25
CA HIS A 137 7.34 10.80 8.00
C HIS A 137 8.65 10.04 7.77
N LEU A 138 9.79 10.59 8.20
CA LEU A 138 11.10 9.93 8.09
C LEU A 138 11.22 8.81 9.11
N SER A 139 10.91 9.07 10.38
CA SER A 139 11.00 8.05 11.43
C SER A 139 10.07 6.88 11.13
N LYS A 140 8.83 7.15 10.68
CA LYS A 140 7.91 6.09 10.23
C LYS A 140 8.44 5.35 9.00
N CYS A 141 9.00 6.04 8.01
CA CYS A 141 9.56 5.38 6.82
C CYS A 141 10.75 4.47 7.19
N ALA A 142 11.56 4.86 8.18
CA ALA A 142 12.65 4.05 8.70
C ALA A 142 12.13 2.82 9.46
N ALA A 143 11.08 2.98 10.27
CA ALA A 143 10.44 1.84 10.94
C ALA A 143 9.85 0.84 9.94
N THR A 144 9.17 1.32 8.88
CA THR A 144 8.67 0.45 7.80
C THR A 144 9.82 -0.25 7.06
N TYR A 145 10.97 0.41 6.87
CA TYR A 145 12.15 -0.27 6.33
C TYR A 145 12.55 -1.49 7.17
N PHE A 146 12.58 -1.36 8.50
CA PHE A 146 12.89 -2.48 9.40
C PHE A 146 11.79 -3.55 9.40
N LEU A 147 10.53 -3.17 9.25
CA LEU A 147 9.44 -4.14 9.09
C LEU A 147 9.66 -4.99 7.82
N ASP A 148 9.99 -4.36 6.69
CA ASP A 148 10.09 -5.06 5.41
C ASP A 148 11.44 -5.75 5.18
N ASN A 149 12.53 -5.22 5.72
CA ASN A 149 13.91 -5.66 5.42
C ASN A 149 14.69 -6.09 6.67
N GLY A 150 14.05 -6.11 7.84
CA GLY A 150 14.68 -6.47 9.11
C GLY A 150 15.19 -7.90 9.15
N GLN A 151 16.02 -8.19 10.15
CA GLN A 151 16.67 -9.48 10.32
C GLN A 151 16.34 -10.09 11.70
N PRO A 152 16.19 -11.42 11.82
CA PRO A 152 15.75 -12.03 13.08
C PRO A 152 16.65 -11.77 14.30
N GLN A 153 17.96 -11.65 14.10
CA GLN A 153 18.92 -11.32 15.16
C GLN A 153 18.76 -9.90 15.72
N GLU A 154 18.11 -9.00 14.98
CA GLU A 154 17.87 -7.60 15.36
C GLU A 154 16.46 -7.39 15.95
N ALA A 155 15.62 -8.43 15.99
CA ALA A 155 14.23 -8.28 16.42
C ALA A 155 14.09 -7.71 17.84
N LYS A 156 15.02 -8.07 18.74
CA LYS A 156 15.06 -7.51 20.10
C LYS A 156 15.41 -6.02 20.10
N PHE A 157 16.32 -5.60 19.22
CA PHE A 157 16.68 -4.20 19.06
C PHE A 157 15.50 -3.36 18.57
N TYR A 158 14.70 -3.86 17.61
CA TYR A 158 13.48 -3.16 17.17
C TYR A 158 12.49 -2.95 18.31
N TRP A 159 12.30 -3.98 19.15
CA TRP A 159 11.43 -3.90 20.32
C TRP A 159 11.91 -2.90 21.37
N GLU A 160 13.21 -2.87 21.66
CA GLU A 160 13.81 -1.89 22.58
C GLU A 160 13.63 -0.48 22.03
N LYS A 161 13.95 -0.25 20.75
CA LYS A 161 13.74 1.04 20.09
C LYS A 161 12.28 1.47 20.03
N ALA A 162 11.34 0.54 19.91
CA ALA A 162 9.91 0.84 19.96
C ALA A 162 9.52 1.47 21.30
N LYS A 163 10.12 1.05 22.42
CA LYS A 163 9.81 1.62 23.74
C LYS A 163 10.38 3.03 23.94
N ASP A 164 11.54 3.31 23.34
CA ASP A 164 12.23 4.59 23.49
C ASP A 164 11.69 5.69 22.55
N THR A 165 10.89 5.31 21.55
CA THR A 165 10.34 6.25 20.56
C THR A 165 9.14 7.02 21.12
N LEU A 166 8.98 8.31 20.84
CA LEU A 166 7.92 9.13 21.44
C LEU A 166 6.56 9.05 20.72
N ASN A 167 6.55 8.79 19.41
CA ASN A 167 5.34 8.84 18.59
C ASN A 167 4.76 7.45 18.32
N TRP A 168 3.44 7.27 18.53
CA TRP A 168 2.79 5.97 18.45
C TRP A 168 2.85 5.34 17.05
N GLU A 169 2.79 6.12 15.97
CA GLU A 169 2.85 5.59 14.60
C GLU A 169 4.19 4.88 14.35
N THR A 170 5.30 5.50 14.74
CA THR A 170 6.63 4.90 14.61
C THR A 170 6.83 3.75 15.59
N GLN A 171 6.32 3.86 16.82
CA GLN A 171 6.38 2.77 17.80
C GLN A 171 5.68 1.50 17.29
N LEU A 172 4.44 1.61 16.81
CA LEU A 172 3.65 0.45 16.38
C LEU A 172 4.27 -0.23 15.15
N GLU A 173 4.89 0.54 14.25
CA GLU A 173 5.62 -0.01 13.11
C GLU A 173 6.90 -0.76 13.56
N LEU A 174 7.61 -0.27 14.59
CA LEU A 174 8.74 -1.00 15.18
C LEU A 174 8.29 -2.23 15.98
N TYR A 175 7.16 -2.18 16.68
CA TYR A 175 6.57 -3.37 17.30
C TYR A 175 6.17 -4.39 16.23
N ALA A 176 5.60 -3.95 15.11
CA ALA A 176 5.30 -4.80 13.96
C ALA A 176 6.59 -5.47 13.43
N ALA A 177 7.67 -4.70 13.24
CA ALA A 177 8.97 -5.22 12.82
C ALA A 177 9.55 -6.23 13.81
N ALA A 178 9.48 -5.91 15.11
CA ALA A 178 9.88 -6.83 16.17
C ALA A 178 9.06 -8.12 16.11
N ASN A 179 7.74 -8.04 15.96
CA ASN A 179 6.85 -9.21 15.92
C ASN A 179 7.12 -10.11 14.70
N ARG A 180 7.31 -9.50 13.51
CA ARG A 180 7.60 -10.22 12.25
C ARG A 180 8.91 -10.99 12.33
N HIS A 181 9.96 -10.33 12.83
CA HIS A 181 11.32 -10.86 12.76
C HIS A 181 11.71 -11.68 13.99
N MET A 182 10.99 -11.57 15.12
CA MET A 182 11.34 -12.28 16.34
C MET A 182 11.27 -13.80 16.15
N PRO A 183 12.37 -14.54 16.39
CA PRO A 183 12.31 -15.99 16.37
C PRO A 183 11.32 -16.55 17.40
N GLY A 184 10.49 -17.51 16.98
CA GLY A 184 9.40 -18.04 17.82
C GLY A 184 9.82 -18.68 19.15
N TYR A 185 11.10 -19.04 19.33
CA TYR A 185 11.63 -19.55 20.60
C TYR A 185 11.81 -18.45 21.66
N PHE A 186 11.78 -17.17 21.31
CA PHE A 186 11.74 -16.04 22.26
C PHE A 186 10.33 -15.79 22.80
N THR A 187 9.70 -16.84 23.33
CA THR A 187 8.29 -16.85 23.74
C THR A 187 7.92 -15.73 24.72
N LEU A 188 8.81 -15.38 25.66
CA LEU A 188 8.59 -14.28 26.61
C LEU A 188 8.55 -12.92 25.91
N SER A 189 9.53 -12.62 25.05
CA SER A 189 9.60 -11.33 24.34
C SER A 189 8.43 -11.18 23.36
N VAL A 190 8.11 -12.24 22.61
CA VAL A 190 6.92 -12.29 21.75
C VAL A 190 5.65 -12.05 22.57
N GLY A 191 5.50 -12.72 23.72
CA GLY A 191 4.36 -12.49 24.61
C GLY A 191 4.23 -11.04 25.07
N GLN A 192 5.35 -10.41 25.44
CA GLN A 192 5.37 -9.02 25.87
C GLN A 192 5.03 -8.03 24.75
N ILE A 193 5.61 -8.21 23.55
CA ILE A 193 5.27 -7.39 22.36
C ILE A 193 3.77 -7.48 22.08
N ASN A 194 3.22 -8.70 22.08
CA ASN A 194 1.81 -8.90 21.76
C ASN A 194 0.86 -8.39 22.85
N ASN A 195 1.26 -8.45 24.13
CA ASN A 195 0.47 -7.84 25.20
C ASN A 195 0.45 -6.32 25.08
N GLU A 196 1.58 -5.70 24.75
CA GLU A 196 1.63 -4.26 24.49
C GLU A 196 0.72 -3.88 23.33
N LEU A 197 0.82 -4.56 22.18
CA LEU A 197 -0.05 -4.29 21.03
C LEU A 197 -1.55 -4.45 21.35
N LYS A 198 -1.92 -5.44 22.17
CA LYS A 198 -3.30 -5.60 22.64
C LYS A 198 -3.75 -4.44 23.53
N LEU A 199 -2.89 -4.00 24.46
CA LEU A 199 -3.16 -2.82 25.30
C LEU A 199 -3.29 -1.55 24.46
N ARG A 200 -2.49 -1.39 23.40
CA ARG A 200 -2.59 -0.26 22.46
C ARG A 200 -3.89 -0.29 21.66
N PHE A 201 -4.39 -1.47 21.30
CA PHE A 201 -5.72 -1.60 20.71
C PHE A 201 -6.83 -1.25 21.71
N GLU A 202 -6.75 -1.75 22.94
CA GLU A 202 -7.80 -1.55 23.96
C GLU A 202 -7.85 -0.11 24.49
N ASN A 203 -6.70 0.55 24.64
CA ASN A 203 -6.56 1.85 25.29
C ASN A 203 -6.01 2.96 24.37
N GLY A 204 -5.92 2.71 23.06
CA GLY A 204 -5.41 3.68 22.09
C GLY A 204 -6.17 5.01 22.12
N SER A 205 -5.45 6.11 21.93
CA SER A 205 -5.99 7.47 22.02
C SER A 205 -6.99 7.81 20.91
N ASN A 206 -6.92 7.09 19.79
CA ASN A 206 -7.75 7.30 18.62
C ASN A 206 -7.89 6.03 17.77
N ILE A 207 -8.88 6.00 16.88
CA ILE A 207 -9.19 4.83 16.04
C ILE A 207 -8.05 4.41 15.10
N TYR A 208 -7.16 5.32 14.71
CA TYR A 208 -6.03 5.01 13.83
C TYR A 208 -4.90 4.31 14.58
N GLU A 209 -4.67 4.69 15.84
CA GLU A 209 -3.74 4.00 16.74
C GLU A 209 -4.23 2.58 17.01
N GLN A 210 -5.52 2.42 17.32
CA GLN A 210 -6.11 1.11 17.52
C GLN A 210 -6.01 0.24 16.26
N ALA A 211 -6.33 0.80 15.09
CA ALA A 211 -6.22 0.09 13.81
C ALA A 211 -4.76 -0.29 13.47
N ALA A 212 -3.79 0.58 13.72
CA ALA A 212 -2.39 0.27 13.52
C ALA A 212 -1.89 -0.84 14.46
N ALA A 213 -2.38 -0.87 15.71
CA ALA A 213 -2.04 -1.92 16.66
C ALA A 213 -2.56 -3.29 16.19
N VAL A 214 -3.77 -3.33 15.61
CA VAL A 214 -4.32 -4.55 14.99
C VAL A 214 -3.48 -5.02 13.80
N LYS A 215 -3.00 -4.11 12.94
CA LYS A 215 -2.08 -4.47 11.85
C LYS A 215 -0.77 -5.03 12.37
N ALA A 216 -0.18 -4.42 13.39
CA ALA A 216 1.04 -4.91 14.03
C ALA A 216 0.85 -6.28 14.71
N LEU A 217 -0.36 -6.59 15.21
CA LEU A 217 -0.70 -7.94 15.69
C LEU A 217 -0.70 -8.96 14.53
N GLY A 218 -1.05 -8.54 13.31
CA GLY A 218 -1.01 -9.36 12.09
C GLY A 218 0.38 -9.87 11.74
N GLU A 219 1.43 -9.23 12.22
CA GLU A 219 2.82 -9.63 12.00
C GLU A 219 3.27 -10.86 12.79
N TYR A 220 2.38 -11.42 13.63
CA TYR A 220 2.64 -12.69 14.31
C TYR A 220 1.41 -13.60 14.26
N GLY A 221 1.56 -14.73 13.54
CA GLY A 221 0.46 -15.59 13.14
C GLY A 221 -0.47 -16.04 14.27
N TRP A 222 0.06 -16.32 15.46
CA TRP A 222 -0.75 -16.79 16.59
C TRP A 222 -1.76 -15.77 17.13
N ASN A 223 -1.70 -14.51 16.69
CA ASN A 223 -2.70 -13.50 17.03
C ASN A 223 -4.01 -13.62 16.25
N TYR A 224 -4.09 -14.46 15.21
CA TYR A 224 -5.29 -14.59 14.36
C TYR A 224 -6.59 -14.71 15.16
N ARG A 225 -6.57 -15.51 16.24
CA ARG A 225 -7.75 -15.75 17.08
C ARG A 225 -8.13 -14.52 17.90
N TYR A 226 -7.15 -13.78 18.43
CA TYR A 226 -7.44 -12.51 19.12
C TYR A 226 -8.02 -11.50 18.13
N ILE A 227 -7.45 -11.40 16.92
CA ILE A 227 -7.95 -10.50 15.88
C ILE A 227 -9.43 -10.79 15.57
N ILE A 228 -9.75 -12.06 15.28
CA ILE A 228 -11.11 -12.52 14.97
C ILE A 228 -12.08 -12.26 16.14
N THR A 229 -11.68 -12.57 17.37
CA THR A 229 -12.62 -12.61 18.51
C THR A 229 -12.74 -11.29 19.27
N LYS A 230 -11.72 -10.43 19.23
CA LYS A 230 -11.65 -9.20 20.04
C LYS A 230 -11.63 -7.92 19.22
N THR A 231 -11.08 -7.95 18.00
CA THR A 231 -10.91 -6.71 17.21
C THR A 231 -11.94 -6.61 16.08
N PHE A 232 -12.23 -7.73 15.40
CA PHE A 232 -13.16 -7.78 14.28
C PHE A 232 -14.61 -7.36 14.60
N PRO A 233 -15.16 -7.62 15.81
CA PRO A 233 -16.52 -7.18 16.16
C PRO A 233 -16.72 -5.65 16.24
N SER A 234 -15.68 -4.85 16.06
CA SER A 234 -15.75 -3.38 16.08
C SER A 234 -16.72 -2.82 15.02
N THR A 235 -17.47 -1.79 15.39
CA THR A 235 -18.35 -1.05 14.46
C THR A 235 -17.58 -0.01 13.64
N GLU A 236 -16.32 0.26 13.97
CA GLU A 236 -15.48 1.25 13.30
C GLU A 236 -14.89 0.69 12.00
N GLN A 237 -15.15 1.35 10.86
CA GLN A 237 -14.69 0.89 9.55
C GLN A 237 -13.16 0.82 9.43
N VAL A 238 -12.44 1.75 10.07
CA VAL A 238 -10.98 1.80 10.06
C VAL A 238 -10.38 0.57 10.75
N ILE A 239 -10.91 0.19 11.92
CA ILE A 239 -10.48 -0.98 12.69
C ILE A 239 -10.82 -2.26 11.93
N ARG A 240 -12.03 -2.34 11.40
CA ARG A 240 -12.50 -3.45 10.56
C ARG A 240 -11.61 -3.71 9.34
N THR A 241 -11.21 -2.64 8.65
CA THR A 241 -10.25 -2.72 7.52
C THR A 241 -8.89 -3.24 8.00
N ALA A 242 -8.40 -2.76 9.13
CA ALA A 242 -7.15 -3.24 9.72
C ALA A 242 -7.21 -4.72 10.12
N CYS A 243 -8.35 -5.20 10.62
CA CYS A 243 -8.52 -6.61 11.02
C CYS A 243 -8.40 -7.55 9.82
N ILE A 244 -9.10 -7.24 8.72
CA ILE A 244 -9.08 -8.10 7.54
C ILE A 244 -7.71 -8.04 6.82
N GLU A 245 -7.05 -6.88 6.81
CA GLU A 245 -5.67 -6.74 6.33
C GLU A 245 -4.68 -7.54 7.20
N ALA A 246 -4.83 -7.51 8.53
CA ALA A 246 -3.99 -8.29 9.45
C ALA A 246 -4.17 -9.81 9.25
N LEU A 247 -5.40 -10.28 9.01
CA LEU A 247 -5.66 -11.68 8.67
C LEU A 247 -5.08 -12.05 7.31
N GLN A 248 -5.14 -11.16 6.32
CA GLN A 248 -4.51 -11.37 5.03
C GLN A 248 -2.98 -11.50 5.19
N GLN A 249 -2.34 -10.62 5.95
CA GLN A 249 -0.91 -10.70 6.27
C GLN A 249 -0.54 -12.06 6.88
N ILE A 250 -1.33 -12.53 7.85
CA ILE A 250 -1.12 -13.84 8.48
C ILE A 250 -1.22 -14.96 7.44
N VAL A 251 -2.24 -14.96 6.59
CA VAL A 251 -2.48 -16.01 5.59
C VAL A 251 -1.36 -16.06 4.54
N TYR A 252 -0.85 -14.90 4.13
CA TYR A 252 0.18 -14.76 3.10
C TYR A 252 1.63 -14.83 3.63
N MET A 253 1.84 -15.15 4.92
CA MET A 253 3.19 -15.41 5.42
C MET A 253 3.84 -16.58 4.66
N GLU A 254 5.10 -16.43 4.24
CA GLU A 254 5.78 -17.38 3.36
C GLU A 254 5.81 -18.81 3.93
N ASP A 255 5.88 -18.94 5.26
CA ASP A 255 6.04 -20.20 5.97
C ASP A 255 4.80 -20.64 6.76
N PHE A 256 3.58 -20.17 6.40
CA PHE A 256 2.32 -20.41 7.14
C PHE A 256 2.18 -21.83 7.69
N ARG A 257 2.32 -22.84 6.83
CA ARG A 257 2.19 -24.25 7.22
C ARG A 257 3.24 -24.68 8.24
N LYS A 258 4.47 -24.21 8.08
CA LYS A 258 5.60 -24.49 8.98
C LYS A 258 5.41 -23.78 10.31
N PHE A 259 5.03 -22.50 10.28
CA PHE A 259 4.81 -21.66 11.46
C PHE A 259 3.76 -22.26 12.40
N PHE A 260 2.61 -22.69 11.87
CA PHE A 260 1.55 -23.28 12.70
C PHE A 260 1.73 -24.78 12.99
N GLY A 261 2.70 -25.45 12.35
CA GLY A 261 3.02 -26.87 12.55
C GLY A 261 1.76 -27.75 12.54
N ALA A 262 1.62 -28.62 13.55
CA ALA A 262 0.46 -29.52 13.66
C ALA A 262 -0.91 -28.80 13.73
N SER A 263 -0.94 -27.52 14.11
CA SER A 263 -2.19 -26.73 14.17
C SER A 263 -2.60 -26.12 12.84
N TYR A 264 -1.80 -26.19 11.77
CA TYR A 264 -2.08 -25.44 10.53
C TYR A 264 -3.47 -25.73 9.95
N ARG A 265 -3.92 -27.00 9.99
CA ARG A 265 -5.25 -27.39 9.47
C ARG A 265 -6.37 -26.72 10.24
N ARG A 266 -6.26 -26.71 11.58
CA ARG A 266 -7.23 -26.07 12.47
C ARG A 266 -7.24 -24.56 12.26
N VAL A 267 -6.07 -23.92 12.23
CA VAL A 267 -5.97 -22.46 12.00
C VAL A 267 -6.57 -22.08 10.66
N ARG A 268 -6.26 -22.85 9.60
CA ARG A 268 -6.84 -22.69 8.27
C ARG A 268 -8.38 -22.77 8.32
N GLN A 269 -8.93 -23.76 9.01
CA GLN A 269 -10.38 -23.91 9.17
C GLN A 269 -11.02 -22.75 9.95
N GLU A 270 -10.39 -22.30 11.04
CA GLU A 270 -10.91 -21.19 11.85
C GLU A 270 -10.93 -19.87 11.04
N ILE A 271 -9.88 -19.61 10.27
CA ILE A 271 -9.81 -18.44 9.39
C ILE A 271 -10.86 -18.52 8.28
N SER A 272 -11.00 -19.67 7.60
CA SER A 272 -11.97 -19.81 6.51
C SER A 272 -13.41 -19.69 7.00
N ASN A 273 -13.76 -20.31 8.13
CA ASN A 273 -15.07 -20.14 8.75
C ASN A 273 -15.38 -18.66 9.00
N HIS A 274 -14.39 -17.89 9.44
CA HIS A 274 -14.58 -16.46 9.62
C HIS A 274 -14.74 -15.71 8.29
N MET A 275 -13.99 -16.06 7.25
CA MET A 275 -14.19 -15.48 5.91
C MET A 275 -15.60 -15.77 5.37
N ILE A 276 -16.14 -16.96 5.64
CA ILE A 276 -17.53 -17.31 5.29
C ILE A 276 -18.52 -16.41 6.04
N GLU A 277 -18.30 -16.12 7.33
CA GLU A 277 -19.14 -15.15 8.05
C GLU A 277 -19.04 -13.74 7.47
N VAL A 278 -17.86 -13.33 7.01
CA VAL A 278 -17.67 -12.05 6.30
C VAL A 278 -18.50 -12.00 5.02
N MET A 279 -18.59 -13.10 4.26
CA MET A 279 -19.42 -13.19 3.05
C MET A 279 -20.91 -12.94 3.31
N LYS A 280 -21.39 -13.19 4.53
CA LYS A 280 -22.79 -12.97 4.92
C LYS A 280 -23.08 -11.50 5.26
N THR A 281 -22.06 -10.66 5.37
CA THR A 281 -22.21 -9.23 5.66
C THR A 281 -22.54 -8.43 4.40
N ALA A 282 -22.85 -7.13 4.56
CA ALA A 282 -22.99 -6.19 3.45
C ALA A 282 -21.71 -5.35 3.21
N ASP A 283 -20.60 -5.66 3.88
CA ASP A 283 -19.36 -4.89 3.78
C ASP A 283 -18.56 -5.30 2.53
N VAL A 284 -18.84 -4.58 1.43
CA VAL A 284 -18.26 -4.80 0.10
C VAL A 284 -16.72 -4.83 0.12
N GLY A 285 -16.09 -4.00 0.96
CA GLY A 285 -14.64 -3.96 1.08
C GLY A 285 -14.08 -5.23 1.75
N MET A 286 -14.73 -5.68 2.82
CA MET A 286 -14.34 -6.91 3.50
C MET A 286 -14.53 -8.14 2.62
N ILE A 287 -15.65 -8.23 1.90
CA ILE A 287 -15.94 -9.34 1.00
C ILE A 287 -14.83 -9.48 -0.04
N ALA A 288 -14.32 -8.37 -0.60
CA ALA A 288 -13.22 -8.41 -1.57
C ALA A 288 -11.94 -9.02 -0.97
N VAL A 289 -11.53 -8.58 0.22
CA VAL A 289 -10.33 -9.10 0.89
C VAL A 289 -10.51 -10.56 1.33
N ALA A 290 -11.68 -10.91 1.87
CA ALA A 290 -12.02 -12.27 2.24
C ALA A 290 -12.03 -13.22 1.02
N SER A 291 -12.50 -12.74 -0.13
CA SER A 291 -12.46 -13.50 -1.39
C SER A 291 -11.03 -13.80 -1.81
N ASP A 292 -10.13 -12.82 -1.69
CA ASP A 292 -8.71 -13.01 -1.99
C ASP A 292 -8.04 -14.00 -1.03
N ILE A 293 -8.32 -13.90 0.28
CA ILE A 293 -7.83 -14.84 1.29
C ILE A 293 -8.25 -16.28 0.97
N LEU A 294 -9.53 -16.49 0.67
CA LEU A 294 -10.05 -17.83 0.34
C LEU A 294 -9.43 -18.39 -0.95
N ARG A 295 -9.05 -17.53 -1.89
CA ARG A 295 -8.38 -17.88 -3.15
C ARG A 295 -6.86 -18.08 -3.00
N HIS A 296 -6.33 -18.16 -1.77
CA HIS A 296 -4.88 -18.33 -1.59
C HIS A 296 -4.38 -19.61 -2.28
N PRO A 297 -3.41 -19.51 -3.21
CA PRO A 297 -3.12 -20.57 -4.20
C PRO A 297 -2.57 -21.87 -3.61
N THR A 298 -1.92 -21.81 -2.44
CA THR A 298 -1.25 -22.97 -1.84
C THR A 298 -1.89 -23.46 -0.54
N LEU A 299 -2.88 -22.72 -0.01
CA LEU A 299 -3.54 -23.11 1.23
C LEU A 299 -4.80 -23.93 0.99
N TYR A 300 -5.35 -23.92 -0.23
CA TYR A 300 -6.46 -24.77 -0.68
C TYR A 300 -7.64 -24.75 0.30
N PHE A 301 -8.21 -23.55 0.51
CA PHE A 301 -9.33 -23.36 1.42
C PHE A 301 -10.62 -24.05 0.97
N GLU A 302 -10.74 -24.47 -0.28
CA GLU A 302 -11.88 -25.26 -0.80
C GLU A 302 -12.24 -26.44 0.10
N GLY A 303 -11.25 -27.21 0.57
CA GLY A 303 -11.46 -28.37 1.43
C GLY A 303 -11.84 -28.02 2.88
N THR A 304 -12.13 -26.76 3.16
CA THR A 304 -12.67 -26.26 4.44
C THR A 304 -14.10 -25.74 4.30
N LEU A 305 -14.62 -25.62 3.07
CA LEU A 305 -15.96 -25.13 2.78
C LEU A 305 -16.91 -26.31 2.64
N ASP A 306 -18.08 -26.25 3.29
CA ASP A 306 -19.14 -27.26 3.09
C ASP A 306 -19.75 -27.16 1.69
N SER A 307 -19.91 -25.93 1.18
CA SER A 307 -20.40 -25.63 -0.16
C SER A 307 -20.00 -24.22 -0.60
N LEU A 308 -20.07 -23.95 -1.90
CA LEU A 308 -19.85 -22.62 -2.47
C LEU A 308 -21.09 -21.70 -2.37
N THR A 309 -22.23 -22.22 -1.91
CA THR A 309 -23.52 -21.52 -1.85
C THR A 309 -23.42 -20.17 -1.15
N VAL A 310 -22.66 -20.05 -0.06
CA VAL A 310 -22.50 -18.78 0.66
C VAL A 310 -21.80 -17.72 -0.21
N LEU A 311 -20.81 -18.12 -1.01
CA LEU A 311 -20.11 -17.21 -1.93
C LEU A 311 -21.03 -16.81 -3.09
N GLU A 312 -21.81 -17.75 -3.63
CA GLU A 312 -22.80 -17.49 -4.67
C GLU A 312 -23.89 -16.51 -4.19
N GLU A 313 -24.43 -16.73 -3.00
CA GLU A 313 -25.40 -15.82 -2.38
C GLU A 313 -24.82 -14.43 -2.13
N ALA A 314 -23.58 -14.36 -1.63
CA ALA A 314 -22.89 -13.10 -1.42
C ALA A 314 -22.72 -12.35 -2.75
N LEU A 315 -22.30 -13.06 -3.82
CA LEU A 315 -22.15 -12.49 -5.16
C LEU A 315 -23.47 -11.91 -5.69
N GLN A 316 -24.59 -12.60 -5.49
CA GLN A 316 -25.91 -12.16 -5.92
C GLN A 316 -26.42 -10.92 -5.17
N LYS A 317 -26.02 -10.75 -3.89
CA LYS A 317 -26.44 -9.63 -3.04
C LYS A 317 -25.62 -8.36 -3.26
N LEU A 318 -24.50 -8.42 -4.00
CA LEU A 318 -23.63 -7.25 -4.22
C LEU A 318 -24.35 -6.16 -5.02
N PRO A 319 -24.32 -4.89 -4.56
CA PRO A 319 -25.00 -3.79 -5.23
C PRO A 319 -24.24 -3.37 -6.50
N LEU A 320 -24.67 -3.87 -7.65
CA LEU A 320 -24.11 -3.51 -8.95
C LEU A 320 -24.75 -2.23 -9.52
N PRO A 321 -23.98 -1.41 -10.27
CA PRO A 321 -22.59 -1.61 -10.66
C PRO A 321 -21.55 -1.14 -9.63
N ARG A 322 -21.97 -0.52 -8.53
CA ARG A 322 -21.09 0.08 -7.52
C ARG A 322 -20.06 -0.91 -6.95
N ALA A 323 -20.47 -2.14 -6.69
CA ALA A 323 -19.63 -3.20 -6.13
C ALA A 323 -18.93 -4.07 -7.20
N ILE A 324 -18.70 -3.56 -8.42
CA ILE A 324 -18.16 -4.39 -9.52
C ILE A 324 -16.75 -4.94 -9.26
N GLU A 325 -15.91 -4.22 -8.53
CA GLU A 325 -14.56 -4.69 -8.17
C GLU A 325 -14.67 -5.91 -7.25
N THR A 326 -15.44 -5.79 -6.16
CA THR A 326 -15.74 -6.90 -5.25
C THR A 326 -16.44 -8.06 -5.96
N TYR A 327 -17.39 -7.77 -6.86
CA TYR A 327 -18.04 -8.80 -7.66
C TYR A 327 -17.01 -9.59 -8.47
N ASN A 328 -16.10 -8.89 -9.15
CA ASN A 328 -15.06 -9.53 -9.96
C ASN A 328 -14.06 -10.31 -9.11
N GLU A 329 -13.71 -9.83 -7.91
CA GLU A 329 -12.86 -10.58 -6.98
C GLU A 329 -13.55 -11.85 -6.45
N LEU A 330 -14.82 -11.76 -6.04
CA LEU A 330 -15.59 -12.90 -5.56
C LEU A 330 -15.88 -13.91 -6.69
N GLN A 331 -16.21 -13.44 -7.89
CA GLN A 331 -16.35 -14.30 -9.07
C GLN A 331 -15.04 -15.00 -9.39
N ARG A 332 -13.89 -14.32 -9.32
CA ARG A 332 -12.58 -14.95 -9.50
C ARG A 332 -12.32 -16.05 -8.47
N THR A 333 -12.78 -15.86 -7.24
CA THR A 333 -12.70 -16.88 -6.17
C THR A 333 -13.59 -18.09 -6.45
N LEU A 334 -14.82 -17.87 -6.91
CA LEU A 334 -15.70 -18.96 -7.37
C LEU A 334 -15.08 -19.72 -8.55
N ASP A 335 -14.65 -18.99 -9.59
CA ASP A 335 -14.04 -19.59 -10.78
C ASP A 335 -12.76 -20.38 -10.42
N PHE A 336 -11.99 -19.90 -9.43
CA PHE A 336 -10.81 -20.62 -8.92
C PHE A 336 -11.18 -21.97 -8.30
N PHE A 337 -12.22 -22.04 -7.46
CA PHE A 337 -12.67 -23.29 -6.85
C PHE A 337 -13.36 -24.24 -7.84
N GLU A 338 -13.92 -23.70 -8.91
CA GLU A 338 -14.56 -24.48 -9.97
C GLU A 338 -13.61 -24.83 -11.13
N GLU A 339 -12.32 -24.46 -11.03
CA GLU A 339 -11.31 -24.64 -12.08
C GLU A 339 -11.72 -24.01 -13.44
N LYS A 340 -12.35 -22.84 -13.41
CA LYS A 340 -12.80 -22.08 -14.59
C LYS A 340 -11.90 -20.88 -14.88
N ASP A 341 -11.85 -20.49 -16.15
CA ASP A 341 -11.21 -19.25 -16.58
C ASP A 341 -12.02 -18.03 -16.14
N PHE A 342 -11.41 -17.19 -15.30
CA PHE A 342 -12.03 -15.93 -14.88
C PHE A 342 -12.20 -14.96 -16.04
N ARG A 343 -13.41 -14.41 -16.16
CA ARG A 343 -13.74 -13.34 -17.11
C ARG A 343 -14.29 -12.12 -16.37
N PRO A 344 -13.61 -10.97 -16.41
CA PRO A 344 -14.07 -9.80 -15.68
C PRO A 344 -15.37 -9.26 -16.27
N ARG A 345 -16.38 -9.07 -15.41
CA ARG A 345 -17.59 -8.33 -15.74
C ARG A 345 -17.25 -6.85 -15.77
N LYS A 346 -17.60 -6.20 -16.88
CA LYS A 346 -17.51 -4.74 -17.02
C LYS A 346 -18.91 -4.16 -16.86
N PRO A 347 -19.10 -3.11 -16.06
CA PRO A 347 -20.40 -2.47 -15.97
C PRO A 347 -20.69 -1.79 -17.31
N ASN A 348 -21.96 -1.83 -17.74
CA ASN A 348 -22.40 -0.99 -18.85
C ASN A 348 -22.26 0.47 -18.42
N PHE A 349 -21.91 1.34 -19.38
CA PHE A 349 -21.88 2.77 -19.13
C PHE A 349 -23.27 3.24 -18.67
N ASN A 350 -23.36 3.72 -17.43
CA ASN A 350 -24.63 4.01 -16.75
C ASN A 350 -24.72 5.45 -16.21
N HIS A 351 -23.65 6.23 -16.34
CA HIS A 351 -23.57 7.61 -15.86
C HIS A 351 -23.16 8.53 -17.02
N PRO A 352 -24.12 9.00 -17.84
CA PRO A 352 -23.83 10.01 -18.84
C PRO A 352 -23.22 11.23 -18.17
N ILE A 353 -22.21 11.82 -18.82
CA ILE A 353 -21.59 13.04 -18.32
C ILE A 353 -22.68 14.12 -18.27
N ASN A 354 -22.86 14.73 -17.10
CA ASN A 354 -23.67 15.94 -16.98
C ASN A 354 -22.91 17.10 -17.64
N TRP A 355 -23.08 17.24 -18.95
CA TRP A 355 -22.41 18.26 -19.75
C TRP A 355 -22.81 19.68 -19.37
N GLU A 356 -24.04 19.88 -18.86
CA GLU A 356 -24.50 21.17 -18.37
C GLU A 356 -23.71 21.61 -17.15
N LEU A 357 -23.53 20.71 -16.17
CA LEU A 357 -22.69 20.96 -15.00
C LEU A 357 -21.21 21.11 -15.42
N ALA A 358 -20.71 20.23 -16.29
CA ALA A 358 -19.32 20.29 -16.75
C ALA A 358 -18.99 21.63 -17.42
N ALA A 359 -19.90 22.17 -18.23
CA ALA A 359 -19.73 23.47 -18.90
C ALA A 359 -19.69 24.66 -17.93
N GLN A 360 -20.26 24.52 -16.73
CA GLN A 360 -20.25 25.57 -15.70
C GLN A 360 -18.94 25.60 -14.89
N ILE A 361 -18.17 24.50 -14.90
CA ILE A 361 -16.92 24.37 -14.14
C ILE A 361 -15.77 24.92 -14.98
N LYS A 362 -15.19 26.03 -14.53
CA LYS A 362 -14.12 26.74 -15.26
C LYS A 362 -12.74 26.18 -14.89
N PRO A 363 -11.75 26.20 -15.81
CA PRO A 363 -10.36 25.96 -15.45
C PRO A 363 -9.94 26.86 -14.28
N GLY A 364 -9.22 26.29 -13.31
CA GLY A 364 -8.85 27.02 -12.09
C GLY A 364 -9.83 26.88 -10.93
N THR A 365 -11.01 26.26 -11.12
CA THR A 365 -11.91 25.91 -10.02
C THR A 365 -11.19 25.04 -8.99
N LYS A 366 -11.39 25.34 -7.70
CA LYS A 366 -10.79 24.64 -6.59
C LYS A 366 -11.85 24.04 -5.69
N ALA A 367 -11.57 22.87 -5.12
CA ALA A 367 -12.35 22.27 -4.04
C ALA A 367 -11.55 22.31 -2.74
N LEU A 368 -12.20 22.69 -1.64
CA LEU A 368 -11.59 22.72 -0.31
C LEU A 368 -12.04 21.49 0.47
N VAL A 369 -11.08 20.65 0.88
CA VAL A 369 -11.32 19.53 1.78
C VAL A 369 -10.90 19.98 3.18
N LYS A 370 -11.85 19.97 4.11
CA LYS A 370 -11.59 20.28 5.52
C LYS A 370 -11.39 18.99 6.29
N THR A 371 -10.30 18.93 7.04
CA THR A 371 -9.98 17.81 7.93
C THR A 371 -9.67 18.35 9.33
N ASP A 372 -9.66 17.46 10.31
CA ASP A 372 -9.18 17.74 11.67
C ASP A 372 -7.69 18.12 11.72
N LYS A 373 -6.93 17.79 10.67
CA LYS A 373 -5.51 18.12 10.52
C LYS A 373 -5.23 19.32 9.62
N GLY A 374 -6.28 20.03 9.20
CA GLY A 374 -6.18 21.23 8.37
C GLY A 374 -6.87 21.10 7.02
N GLU A 375 -6.62 22.08 6.16
CA GLU A 375 -7.30 22.23 4.88
C GLU A 375 -6.43 21.77 3.71
N ILE A 376 -7.04 21.07 2.77
CA ILE A 376 -6.40 20.65 1.51
C ILE A 376 -7.17 21.29 0.37
N THR A 377 -6.47 22.05 -0.47
CA THR A 377 -7.05 22.66 -1.66
C THR A 377 -6.72 21.83 -2.90
N LEU A 378 -7.74 21.32 -3.56
CA LEU A 378 -7.62 20.56 -4.81
C LEU A 378 -7.89 21.49 -6.00
N LEU A 379 -6.98 21.55 -6.96
CA LEU A 379 -7.22 22.17 -8.26
C LEU A 379 -7.96 21.17 -9.16
N LEU A 380 -9.14 21.55 -9.66
CA LEU A 380 -9.89 20.72 -10.59
C LEU A 380 -9.44 21.02 -12.04
N LEU A 381 -9.35 19.98 -12.86
CA LEU A 381 -8.85 20.04 -14.23
C LEU A 381 -9.96 19.61 -15.22
N PRO A 382 -11.05 20.39 -15.36
CA PRO A 382 -12.18 20.04 -16.24
C PRO A 382 -11.76 19.87 -17.70
N GLU A 383 -10.70 20.53 -18.15
CA GLU A 383 -10.13 20.40 -19.49
C GLU A 383 -9.46 19.04 -19.75
N LEU A 384 -9.00 18.35 -18.69
CA LEU A 384 -8.36 17.03 -18.80
C LEU A 384 -9.33 15.88 -18.49
N ALA A 385 -10.27 16.09 -17.57
CA ALA A 385 -11.18 15.06 -17.09
C ALA A 385 -12.60 15.61 -16.80
N PRO A 386 -13.33 16.11 -17.81
CA PRO A 386 -14.59 16.83 -17.61
C PRO A 386 -15.65 15.99 -16.89
N GLY A 387 -15.78 14.72 -17.25
CA GLY A 387 -16.73 13.80 -16.61
C GLY A 387 -16.41 13.55 -15.14
N SER A 388 -15.14 13.27 -14.81
CA SER A 388 -14.70 13.03 -13.43
C SER A 388 -14.86 14.27 -12.56
N VAL A 389 -14.51 15.45 -13.10
CA VAL A 389 -14.66 16.72 -12.39
C VAL A 389 -16.13 17.06 -12.15
N ALA A 390 -16.99 16.91 -13.16
CA ALA A 390 -18.43 17.13 -13.00
C ALA A 390 -19.06 16.19 -11.96
N ASN A 391 -18.74 14.89 -12.02
CA ASN A 391 -19.21 13.92 -11.02
C ASN A 391 -18.71 14.26 -9.61
N PHE A 392 -17.44 14.63 -9.47
CA PHE A 392 -16.87 15.02 -8.17
C PHE A 392 -17.56 16.27 -7.60
N VAL A 393 -17.82 17.29 -8.43
CA VAL A 393 -18.54 18.50 -8.01
C VAL A 393 -19.99 18.18 -7.62
N GLN A 394 -20.67 17.32 -8.38
CA GLN A 394 -22.02 16.87 -8.03
C GLN A 394 -22.04 16.19 -6.66
N LEU A 395 -21.11 15.26 -6.41
CA LEU A 395 -21.01 14.56 -5.12
C LEU A 395 -20.71 15.53 -3.95
N ILE A 396 -19.94 16.60 -4.18
CA ILE A 396 -19.75 17.66 -3.19
C ILE A 396 -21.07 18.39 -2.92
N GLN A 397 -21.83 18.77 -3.96
CA GLN A 397 -23.12 19.44 -3.83
C GLN A 397 -24.15 18.58 -3.09
N ASP A 398 -24.11 17.26 -3.31
CA ASP A 398 -24.96 16.27 -2.65
C ASP A 398 -24.48 15.93 -1.23
N LYS A 399 -23.42 16.60 -0.73
CA LYS A 399 -22.82 16.38 0.59
C LYS A 399 -22.34 14.95 0.83
N PHE A 400 -22.01 14.22 -0.24
CA PHE A 400 -21.61 12.82 -0.15
C PHE A 400 -20.34 12.60 0.71
N TYR A 401 -19.42 13.57 0.68
CA TYR A 401 -18.14 13.50 1.37
C TYR A 401 -18.18 13.98 2.83
N ASP A 402 -19.31 14.55 3.27
CA ASP A 402 -19.42 15.08 4.63
C ASP A 402 -19.27 13.95 5.67
N ASN A 403 -18.47 14.21 6.71
CA ASN A 403 -18.18 13.27 7.81
C ASN A 403 -17.56 11.92 7.38
N LYS A 404 -17.00 11.82 6.16
CA LYS A 404 -16.24 10.64 5.75
C LYS A 404 -14.86 10.63 6.40
N VAL A 405 -14.36 9.43 6.70
CA VAL A 405 -13.04 9.20 7.30
C VAL A 405 -12.09 8.58 6.28
N PHE A 406 -10.80 8.93 6.35
CA PHE A 406 -9.77 8.26 5.56
C PHE A 406 -9.43 6.91 6.18
N HIS A 407 -10.03 5.83 5.69
CA HIS A 407 -9.81 4.49 6.25
C HIS A 407 -8.52 3.83 5.76
N ARG A 408 -7.90 4.33 4.68
CA ARG A 408 -6.63 3.80 4.16
C ARG A 408 -5.80 4.86 3.44
N VAL A 409 -4.50 4.86 3.74
CA VAL A 409 -3.49 5.74 3.10
C VAL A 409 -2.31 4.89 2.66
N VAL A 410 -2.01 4.87 1.36
CA VAL A 410 -0.88 4.15 0.78
C VAL A 410 0.09 5.18 0.15
N PRO A 411 1.32 5.31 0.69
CA PRO A 411 2.31 6.26 0.17
C PRO A 411 2.53 6.12 -1.35
N ASN A 412 2.64 7.25 -2.06
CA ASN A 412 2.83 7.32 -3.51
C ASN A 412 1.76 6.59 -4.36
N PHE A 413 0.61 6.26 -3.78
CA PHE A 413 -0.46 5.57 -4.51
C PHE A 413 -1.83 6.22 -4.30
N VAL A 414 -2.42 6.10 -3.11
CA VAL A 414 -3.82 6.48 -2.91
C VAL A 414 -4.13 6.87 -1.45
N ILE A 415 -5.03 7.84 -1.29
CA ILE A 415 -5.73 8.15 -0.03
C ILE A 415 -7.20 7.78 -0.25
N GLN A 416 -7.75 6.92 0.61
CA GLN A 416 -9.11 6.37 0.47
C GLN A 416 -9.98 6.80 1.64
N GLY A 417 -11.06 7.52 1.34
CA GLY A 417 -12.06 7.97 2.32
C GLY A 417 -13.50 7.55 2.03
N GLY A 418 -13.76 7.04 0.82
CA GLY A 418 -15.06 6.57 0.36
C GLY A 418 -15.10 6.40 -1.15
N CYS A 419 -15.83 5.40 -1.64
CA CYS A 419 -16.08 5.19 -3.06
C CYS A 419 -17.57 5.42 -3.35
N PRO A 420 -17.95 6.44 -4.14
CA PRO A 420 -19.33 6.70 -4.53
C PRO A 420 -19.94 5.54 -5.33
#